data_AF-A8XD59-F1
#
_entry.id   AF-A8XD59-F1
#
_cell.length_a   1.000
_cell.length_b   1.000
_cell.length_c   1.000
_cell.angle_alpha   90.00
_cell.angle_beta   90.00
_cell.angle_gamma   90.00
#
_symmetry.space_group_name_H-M   'P 1'
#
loop_
_entity.id
_entity.type
_entity.pdbx_description
1 polymer ?
#
loop_
_entity_poly.entity_id
_entity_poly.type
_entity_poly.pdbx_seq_one_letter_code
_entity_poly.pdbx_strand_id
1 'polypeptide(L)'
;MYDHGSMFILIIDSCLRYEKLFGHYVACLFCGSFALCISLLATQFYYRYIAVCQPSKLGKLNGWRLCLLFIPSIFFFFSWFFLVFFGMKKTEGKVEYAREIILEVYKEDISEIAFIALQFWDTDSDGSKTFRVSDWLSYLGCLSIIGSCFSTILFCAVKIYFKLKCSQNVMSSKTQELHSQLLKTLIFQTALPFFTMYSVVGTILSLPIFEIGVGLIANLCGSGACVYPALEPLIAMYFVKDFKNTLKCKSKVEVAVANIEMQKPPYNSLRSSLVLINKSLT
;
A
#
# COMPACT_ATOMS: atom_id res chain seq x y z
N MET A 1 -1.39 -2.41 -21.08
CA MET A 1 -2.30 -1.29 -20.74
C MET A 1 -2.29 -0.30 -21.88
N TYR A 2 -3.46 0.17 -22.28
CA TYR A 2 -3.63 1.19 -23.30
C TYR A 2 -4.80 2.08 -22.88
N ASP A 3 -4.63 3.38 -23.02
CA ASP A 3 -5.63 4.37 -22.61
C ASP A 3 -6.01 5.24 -23.80
N HIS A 4 -7.29 5.27 -24.15
CA HIS A 4 -7.79 5.95 -25.33
C HIS A 4 -9.17 6.56 -25.09
N GLY A 5 -9.26 7.88 -25.26
CA GLY A 5 -10.51 8.61 -25.06
C GLY A 5 -11.12 8.29 -23.71
N SER A 6 -12.35 7.75 -23.71
CA SER A 6 -13.11 7.42 -22.51
C SER A 6 -12.87 6.01 -21.96
N MET A 7 -11.90 5.26 -22.50
CA MET A 7 -11.64 3.86 -22.17
C MET A 7 -10.19 3.58 -21.77
N PHE A 8 -10.03 2.97 -20.59
CA PHE A 8 -8.80 2.32 -20.16
C PHE A 8 -8.88 0.81 -20.39
N ILE A 9 -7.87 0.23 -21.05
CA ILE A 9 -7.80 -1.18 -21.43
C ILE A 9 -6.58 -1.83 -20.80
N LEU A 10 -6.79 -2.98 -20.16
CA LEU A 10 -5.73 -3.85 -19.68
C LEU A 10 -5.78 -5.19 -20.41
N ILE A 11 -4.78 -5.38 -21.28
CA ILE A 11 -4.55 -6.61 -22.04
C ILE A 11 -3.54 -7.47 -21.31
N ILE A 12 -3.77 -8.79 -21.30
CA ILE A 12 -2.85 -9.77 -20.74
C ILE A 12 -1.91 -10.22 -21.84
N ASP A 13 -0.63 -9.88 -21.70
CA ASP A 13 0.41 -10.30 -22.63
C ASP A 13 1.12 -11.56 -22.09
N SER A 14 0.42 -12.69 -22.13
CA SER A 14 0.94 -13.99 -21.65
C SER A 14 0.45 -15.12 -22.53
N CYS A 15 1.05 -16.31 -22.40
CA CYS A 15 0.66 -17.50 -23.18
C CYS A 15 -0.84 -17.85 -23.05
N LEU A 16 -1.49 -17.38 -21.99
CA LEU A 16 -2.89 -17.60 -21.66
C LEU A 16 -3.83 -16.52 -22.25
N ARG A 17 -3.34 -15.63 -23.10
CA ARG A 17 -4.12 -14.51 -23.67
C ARG A 17 -5.33 -14.97 -24.51
N TYR A 18 -5.27 -16.15 -25.10
CA TYR A 18 -6.34 -16.73 -25.94
C TYR A 18 -7.43 -17.43 -25.11
N GLU A 19 -7.11 -17.81 -23.87
CA GLU A 19 -8.07 -18.43 -22.95
C GLU A 19 -8.88 -17.35 -22.24
N LYS A 20 -9.96 -16.89 -22.86
CA LYS A 20 -10.75 -15.72 -22.44
C LYS A 20 -11.17 -15.75 -20.97
N LEU A 21 -11.66 -16.91 -20.50
CA LEU A 21 -12.08 -17.09 -19.10
C LEU A 21 -10.88 -16.99 -18.16
N PHE A 22 -9.83 -17.78 -18.41
CA PHE A 22 -8.65 -17.81 -17.56
C PHE A 22 -7.94 -16.46 -17.53
N GLY A 23 -7.80 -15.82 -18.69
CA GLY A 23 -7.27 -14.47 -18.80
C GLY A 23 -8.08 -13.48 -17.97
N HIS A 24 -9.42 -13.48 -18.07
CA HIS A 24 -10.23 -12.58 -17.24
C HIS A 24 -9.95 -12.74 -15.73
N TYR A 25 -9.84 -13.98 -15.23
CA TYR A 25 -9.45 -14.25 -13.84
C TYR A 25 -8.05 -13.72 -13.52
N VAL A 26 -7.07 -13.93 -14.39
CA VAL A 26 -5.69 -13.44 -14.22
C VAL A 26 -5.64 -11.92 -14.16
N ALA A 27 -6.36 -11.20 -15.04
CA ALA A 27 -6.45 -9.74 -14.98
C ALA A 27 -7.08 -9.26 -13.67
N CYS A 28 -8.16 -9.90 -13.21
CA CYS A 28 -8.79 -9.55 -11.95
C CYS A 28 -7.86 -9.81 -10.75
N LEU A 29 -7.13 -10.93 -10.75
CA LEU A 29 -6.12 -11.24 -9.73
C LEU A 29 -4.99 -10.22 -9.73
N PHE A 30 -4.53 -9.81 -10.91
CA PHE A 30 -3.50 -8.78 -11.06
C PHE A 30 -3.96 -7.43 -10.48
N CYS A 31 -5.16 -6.97 -10.83
CA CYS A 31 -5.73 -5.76 -10.24
C CYS A 31 -5.95 -5.88 -8.72
N GLY A 32 -6.47 -7.02 -8.25
CA GLY A 32 -6.62 -7.30 -6.83
C GLY A 32 -5.28 -7.26 -6.09
N SER A 33 -4.20 -7.76 -6.70
CA SER A 33 -2.86 -7.74 -6.09
C SER A 33 -2.32 -6.32 -5.86
N PHE A 34 -2.66 -5.35 -6.71
CA PHE A 34 -2.35 -3.94 -6.45
C PHE A 34 -3.08 -3.42 -5.21
N ALA A 35 -4.37 -3.73 -5.06
CA ALA A 35 -5.13 -3.35 -3.88
C ALA A 35 -4.55 -3.99 -2.60
N LEU A 36 -4.13 -5.25 -2.69
CA LEU A 36 -3.43 -5.94 -1.61
C LEU A 36 -2.14 -5.22 -1.23
N CYS A 37 -1.28 -4.90 -2.21
CA CYS A 37 -0.04 -4.15 -1.97
C CYS A 37 -0.30 -2.79 -1.29
N ILE A 38 -1.24 -2.01 -1.83
CA ILE A 38 -1.65 -0.71 -1.28
C ILE A 38 -2.13 -0.85 0.18
N SER A 39 -2.93 -1.87 0.46
CA SER A 39 -3.42 -2.11 1.82
C SER A 39 -2.33 -2.61 2.77
N LEU A 40 -1.42 -3.46 2.31
CA LEU A 40 -0.27 -3.92 3.11
C LEU A 40 0.60 -2.74 3.52
N LEU A 41 0.79 -1.76 2.63
CA LEU A 41 1.48 -0.51 2.97
C LEU A 41 0.77 0.27 4.07
N ALA A 42 -0.54 0.44 3.96
CA ALA A 42 -1.33 1.07 5.02
C ALA A 42 -1.18 0.33 6.36
N THR A 43 -1.17 -1.00 6.31
CA THR A 43 -0.99 -1.87 7.48
C THR A 43 0.39 -1.72 8.09
N GLN A 44 1.46 -1.60 7.30
CA GLN A 44 2.81 -1.36 7.80
C GLN A 44 2.92 0.00 8.53
N PHE A 45 2.32 1.06 7.98
CA PHE A 45 2.25 2.36 8.64
C PHE A 45 1.45 2.31 9.95
N TYR A 46 0.34 1.57 9.95
CA TYR A 46 -0.48 1.37 11.14
C TYR A 46 0.26 0.57 12.23
N TYR A 47 1.00 -0.48 11.84
CA TYR A 47 1.86 -1.22 12.76
C TYR A 47 2.93 -0.32 13.39
N ARG A 48 3.62 0.50 12.59
CA ARG A 48 4.60 1.49 13.08
C ARG A 48 3.95 2.49 14.04
N TYR A 49 2.73 2.92 13.75
CA TYR A 49 1.97 3.78 14.64
C TYR A 49 1.73 3.12 16.00
N ILE A 50 1.29 1.86 16.04
CA ILE A 50 1.12 1.13 17.29
C ILE A 50 2.44 1.01 18.05
N ALA A 51 3.52 0.63 17.36
CA ALA A 51 4.83 0.44 17.98
C ALA A 51 5.38 1.72 18.62
N VAL A 52 5.25 2.89 17.96
CA VAL A 52 5.80 4.16 18.43
C VAL A 52 4.86 4.88 19.40
N CYS A 53 3.56 4.94 19.09
CA CYS A 53 2.61 5.74 19.85
C CYS A 53 1.96 4.97 21.00
N GLN A 54 1.84 3.64 20.90
CA GLN A 54 1.09 2.80 21.85
C GLN A 54 1.83 1.50 22.21
N PRO A 55 3.04 1.58 22.80
CA PRO A 55 3.84 0.40 23.13
C PRO A 55 3.12 -0.57 24.10
N SER A 56 2.22 -0.06 24.95
CA SER A 56 1.39 -0.90 25.84
C SER A 56 0.38 -1.79 25.11
N LYS A 57 -0.07 -1.39 23.91
CA LYS A 57 -0.92 -2.24 23.05
C LYS A 57 -0.11 -3.21 22.21
N LEU A 58 1.16 -2.93 21.95
CA LEU A 58 2.05 -3.83 21.22
C LEU A 58 2.18 -5.18 21.94
N GLY A 59 2.30 -5.17 23.27
CA GLY A 59 2.31 -6.41 24.07
C GLY A 59 1.02 -7.25 23.96
N LYS A 60 -0.12 -6.64 23.64
CA LYS A 60 -1.40 -7.34 23.42
C LYS A 60 -1.52 -7.95 22.01
N LEU A 61 -0.70 -7.48 21.08
CA LEU A 61 -0.63 -7.87 19.66
C LEU A 61 0.43 -8.94 19.38
N ASN A 62 1.07 -9.51 20.41
CA ASN A 62 2.09 -10.54 20.24
C ASN A 62 1.51 -11.88 19.74
N GLY A 63 2.29 -12.58 18.89
CA GLY A 63 1.97 -13.91 18.38
C GLY A 63 0.90 -13.92 17.28
N TRP A 64 -0.01 -14.90 17.33
CA TRP A 64 -1.07 -15.11 16.33
C TRP A 64 -1.98 -13.90 16.10
N ARG A 65 -2.10 -12.99 17.09
CA ARG A 65 -2.91 -11.78 16.96
C ARG A 65 -2.35 -10.76 15.97
N LEU A 66 -1.07 -10.87 15.61
CA LEU A 66 -0.47 -10.10 14.51
C LEU A 66 -1.14 -10.44 13.16
N CYS A 67 -1.62 -11.68 12.98
CA CYS A 67 -2.34 -12.07 11.76
C CYS A 67 -3.63 -11.26 11.57
N LEU A 68 -4.24 -10.73 12.64
CA LEU A 68 -5.45 -9.90 12.56
C LEU A 68 -5.21 -8.59 11.78
N LEU A 69 -3.96 -8.10 11.71
CA LEU A 69 -3.60 -6.90 10.94
C LEU A 69 -3.70 -7.12 9.43
N PHE A 70 -3.62 -8.36 8.95
CA PHE A 70 -3.71 -8.67 7.52
C PHE A 70 -5.14 -8.88 7.04
N ILE A 71 -6.11 -9.05 7.95
CA ILE A 71 -7.53 -9.25 7.61
C ILE A 71 -8.08 -8.10 6.73
N PRO A 72 -7.84 -6.81 7.06
CA PRO A 72 -8.28 -5.71 6.21
C PRO A 72 -7.68 -5.75 4.80
N SER A 73 -6.42 -6.18 4.66
CA SER A 73 -5.75 -6.30 3.36
C SER A 73 -6.34 -7.39 2.49
N ILE A 74 -6.68 -8.54 3.09
CA ILE A 74 -7.37 -9.62 2.39
C ILE A 74 -8.78 -9.17 1.98
N PHE A 75 -9.49 -8.44 2.84
CA PHE A 75 -10.81 -7.88 2.52
C PHE A 75 -10.76 -6.92 1.32
N PHE A 76 -9.78 -6.01 1.28
CA PHE A 76 -9.63 -5.09 0.15
C PHE A 76 -9.22 -5.80 -1.14
N PHE A 77 -8.39 -6.84 -1.06
CA PHE A 77 -8.07 -7.70 -2.21
C PHE A 77 -9.33 -8.28 -2.85
N PHE A 78 -10.17 -8.96 -2.06
CA PHE A 78 -11.40 -9.56 -2.58
C PHE A 78 -12.39 -8.51 -3.06
N SER A 79 -12.54 -7.40 -2.33
CA SER A 79 -13.42 -6.30 -2.74
C SER A 79 -13.02 -5.74 -4.11
N TRP A 80 -11.73 -5.46 -4.32
CA TRP A 80 -11.23 -4.98 -5.61
C TRP A 80 -11.41 -6.03 -6.71
N PHE A 81 -11.10 -7.29 -6.41
CA PHE A 81 -11.29 -8.40 -7.34
C PHE A 81 -12.73 -8.46 -7.85
N PHE A 82 -13.72 -8.41 -6.94
CA PHE A 82 -15.13 -8.46 -7.33
C PHE A 82 -15.60 -7.22 -8.10
N LEU A 83 -15.12 -6.02 -7.74
CA LEU A 83 -15.43 -4.79 -8.49
C LEU A 83 -14.95 -4.90 -9.94
N VAL A 84 -13.72 -5.39 -10.17
CA VAL A 84 -13.17 -5.57 -11.51
C VAL A 84 -13.87 -6.71 -12.25
N PHE A 85 -14.10 -7.84 -11.58
CA PHE A 85 -14.74 -9.02 -12.17
C PHE A 85 -16.15 -8.72 -12.68
N PHE A 86 -16.97 -8.01 -11.90
CA PHE A 86 -18.34 -7.71 -12.30
C PHE A 86 -18.46 -6.44 -13.16
N GLY A 87 -17.72 -5.39 -12.84
CA GLY A 87 -17.85 -4.10 -13.51
C GLY A 87 -17.01 -3.94 -14.77
N MET A 88 -15.76 -4.39 -14.75
CA MET A 88 -14.82 -4.17 -15.86
C MET A 88 -14.76 -5.34 -16.85
N LYS A 89 -15.79 -6.19 -16.85
CA LYS A 89 -15.89 -7.35 -17.74
C LYS A 89 -15.87 -6.94 -19.22
N LYS A 90 -15.42 -7.87 -20.05
CA LYS A 90 -15.50 -7.78 -21.51
C LYS A 90 -16.97 -7.78 -21.95
N THR A 91 -17.37 -6.76 -22.69
CA THR A 91 -18.71 -6.60 -23.28
C THR A 91 -18.53 -6.32 -24.78
N GLU A 92 -19.49 -6.73 -25.61
CA GLU A 92 -19.42 -6.54 -27.06
C GLU A 92 -19.19 -5.07 -27.46
N GLY A 93 -19.88 -4.12 -26.82
CA GLY A 93 -19.63 -2.68 -27.07
C GLY A 93 -18.21 -2.21 -26.71
N LYS A 94 -17.57 -2.83 -25.70
CA LYS A 94 -16.16 -2.52 -25.36
C LYS A 94 -15.20 -3.09 -26.42
N VAL A 95 -15.53 -4.25 -26.97
CA VAL A 95 -14.76 -4.92 -28.04
C VAL A 95 -14.80 -4.07 -29.30
N GLU A 96 -15.99 -3.60 -29.70
CA GLU A 96 -16.17 -2.81 -30.91
C GLU A 96 -15.40 -1.47 -30.86
N TYR A 97 -15.56 -0.73 -29.75
CA TYR A 97 -14.83 0.53 -29.54
C TYR A 97 -13.30 0.34 -29.57
N ALA A 98 -12.80 -0.74 -28.98
CA ALA A 98 -11.37 -0.98 -28.88
C ALA A 98 -10.77 -1.74 -30.09
N ARG A 99 -11.60 -2.24 -31.01
CA ARG A 99 -11.16 -3.09 -32.12
C ARG A 99 -10.16 -2.37 -33.01
N GLU A 100 -10.51 -1.20 -33.52
CA GLU A 100 -9.68 -0.44 -34.45
C GLU A 100 -8.32 -0.08 -33.82
N ILE A 101 -8.36 0.41 -32.58
CA ILE A 101 -7.20 0.84 -31.81
C ILE A 101 -6.23 -0.33 -31.55
N ILE A 102 -6.74 -1.47 -31.09
CA ILE A 102 -5.88 -2.62 -30.78
C ILE A 102 -5.36 -3.30 -32.05
N LEU A 103 -6.15 -3.31 -33.12
CA LEU A 103 -5.69 -3.80 -34.42
C LEU A 103 -4.54 -2.93 -34.95
N GLU A 104 -4.62 -1.61 -34.81
CA GLU A 104 -3.56 -0.70 -35.26
C GLU A 104 -2.28 -0.85 -34.42
N VAL A 105 -2.40 -0.89 -33.10
CA VAL A 105 -1.25 -0.86 -32.18
C VAL A 105 -0.62 -2.25 -32.02
N TYR A 106 -1.43 -3.29 -31.85
CA TYR A 106 -0.99 -4.65 -31.52
C TYR A 106 -1.11 -5.63 -32.68
N LYS A 107 -1.76 -5.26 -33.79
CA LYS A 107 -2.00 -6.13 -34.97
C LYS A 107 -2.74 -7.43 -34.63
N GLU A 108 -3.57 -7.38 -33.59
CA GLU A 108 -4.35 -8.51 -33.09
C GLU A 108 -5.83 -8.13 -32.93
N ASP A 109 -6.75 -9.10 -33.08
CA ASP A 109 -8.17 -8.87 -32.83
C ASP A 109 -8.46 -8.94 -31.32
N ILE A 110 -8.95 -7.84 -30.77
CA ILE A 110 -9.32 -7.73 -29.35
C ILE A 110 -10.46 -8.71 -28.95
N SER A 111 -11.20 -9.22 -29.93
CA SER A 111 -12.26 -10.22 -29.76
C SER A 111 -11.72 -11.57 -29.31
N GLU A 112 -10.51 -11.93 -29.74
CA GLU A 112 -9.89 -13.22 -29.47
C GLU A 112 -9.11 -13.23 -28.16
N ILE A 113 -8.62 -12.06 -27.73
CA ILE A 113 -7.81 -11.93 -26.51
C ILE A 113 -8.64 -11.65 -25.25
N ALA A 114 -8.10 -12.03 -24.11
CA ALA A 114 -8.60 -11.66 -22.80
C ALA A 114 -8.17 -10.24 -22.42
N PHE A 115 -9.13 -9.39 -22.08
CA PHE A 115 -8.89 -8.04 -21.57
C PHE A 115 -9.96 -7.64 -20.56
N ILE A 116 -9.62 -6.66 -19.73
CA ILE A 116 -10.58 -5.89 -18.93
C ILE A 116 -10.54 -4.44 -19.38
N ALA A 117 -11.67 -3.76 -19.32
CA ALA A 117 -11.74 -2.36 -19.70
C ALA A 117 -12.70 -1.58 -18.81
N LEU A 118 -12.26 -0.38 -18.44
CA LEU A 118 -13.03 0.62 -17.73
C LEU A 118 -13.42 1.69 -18.75
N GLN A 119 -14.73 1.85 -18.98
CA GLN A 119 -15.28 2.81 -19.92
C GLN A 119 -16.44 3.56 -19.27
N PHE A 120 -16.35 4.88 -19.19
CA PHE A 120 -17.37 5.70 -18.53
C PHE A 120 -18.52 6.09 -19.45
N TRP A 121 -18.21 6.32 -20.73
CA TRP A 121 -19.15 6.80 -21.73
C TRP A 121 -19.18 5.83 -22.92
N ASP A 122 -20.36 5.31 -23.23
CA ASP A 122 -20.64 4.71 -24.53
C ASP A 122 -21.13 5.84 -25.45
N THR A 123 -20.52 5.99 -26.63
CA THR A 123 -21.00 6.89 -27.67
C THR A 123 -21.82 6.06 -28.65
N ASP A 124 -23.13 6.26 -28.64
CA ASP A 124 -24.03 5.60 -29.59
C ASP A 124 -23.91 6.24 -30.98
N SER A 125 -24.38 5.52 -32.00
CA SER A 125 -24.47 5.90 -33.42
C SER A 125 -25.07 7.29 -33.65
N ASP A 126 -26.02 7.69 -32.79
CA ASP A 126 -26.71 9.00 -32.83
C ASP A 126 -25.96 10.12 -32.09
N GLY A 127 -24.74 9.87 -31.60
CA GLY A 127 -23.95 10.81 -30.81
C GLY A 127 -24.41 10.97 -29.36
N SER A 128 -25.38 10.15 -28.91
CA SER A 128 -25.84 10.15 -27.52
C SER A 128 -24.84 9.42 -26.61
N LYS A 129 -24.45 10.06 -25.50
CA LYS A 129 -23.55 9.46 -24.51
C LYS A 129 -24.36 8.72 -23.46
N THR A 130 -24.30 7.39 -23.45
CA THR A 130 -24.95 6.58 -22.40
C THR A 130 -23.94 6.26 -21.29
N PHE A 131 -24.37 6.43 -20.04
CA PHE A 131 -23.51 6.30 -18.87
C PHE A 131 -23.53 4.89 -18.32
N ARG A 132 -22.36 4.24 -18.26
CA ARG A 132 -22.24 2.90 -17.68
C ARG A 132 -22.12 2.95 -16.16
N VAL A 133 -23.27 2.84 -15.50
CA VAL A 133 -23.37 2.84 -14.04
C VAL A 133 -22.50 1.74 -13.41
N SER A 134 -22.37 0.57 -14.04
CA SER A 134 -21.57 -0.55 -13.50
C SER A 134 -20.07 -0.26 -13.46
N ASP A 135 -19.51 0.27 -14.55
CA ASP A 135 -18.12 0.71 -14.64
C ASP A 135 -17.84 1.86 -13.67
N TRP A 136 -18.77 2.82 -13.57
CA TRP A 136 -18.63 3.96 -12.66
C TRP A 136 -18.70 3.57 -11.18
N LEU A 137 -19.60 2.66 -10.80
CA LEU A 137 -19.68 2.12 -9.44
C LEU A 137 -18.38 1.38 -9.08
N SER A 138 -17.82 0.65 -10.03
CA SER A 138 -16.56 -0.08 -9.85
C SER A 138 -15.38 0.87 -9.70
N TYR A 139 -15.33 1.94 -10.49
CA TYR A 139 -14.38 3.03 -10.34
C TYR A 139 -14.48 3.71 -8.97
N LEU A 140 -15.69 4.08 -8.52
CA LEU A 140 -15.89 4.67 -7.19
C LEU A 140 -15.47 3.73 -6.07
N GLY A 141 -15.74 2.43 -6.20
CA GLY A 141 -15.27 1.42 -5.26
C GLY A 141 -13.75 1.37 -5.18
N CYS A 142 -13.07 1.32 -6.33
CA CYS A 142 -11.61 1.37 -6.42
C CYS A 142 -11.03 2.65 -5.79
N LEU A 143 -11.59 3.82 -6.11
CA LEU A 143 -11.18 5.09 -5.50
C LEU A 143 -11.41 5.12 -3.99
N SER A 144 -12.52 4.56 -3.50
CA SER A 144 -12.82 4.51 -2.08
C SER A 144 -11.80 3.65 -1.32
N ILE A 145 -11.36 2.54 -1.92
CA ILE A 145 -10.30 1.69 -1.36
C ILE A 145 -8.97 2.46 -1.32
N ILE A 146 -8.56 3.08 -2.42
CA ILE A 146 -7.33 3.89 -2.49
C ILE A 146 -7.38 5.01 -1.45
N GLY A 147 -8.48 5.76 -1.41
CA GLY A 147 -8.69 6.89 -0.50
C GLY A 147 -8.63 6.46 0.96
N SER A 148 -9.33 5.39 1.34
CA SER A 148 -9.31 4.88 2.71
C SER A 148 -7.91 4.42 3.17
N CYS A 149 -7.16 3.74 2.30
CA CYS A 149 -5.77 3.35 2.57
C CYS A 149 -4.87 4.58 2.74
N PHE A 150 -4.98 5.55 1.83
CA PHE A 150 -4.20 6.78 1.86
C PHE A 150 -4.48 7.63 3.11
N SER A 151 -5.76 7.82 3.46
CA SER A 151 -6.16 8.53 4.68
C SER A 151 -5.61 7.83 5.94
N THR A 152 -5.62 6.50 5.97
CA THR A 152 -5.05 5.73 7.08
C THR A 152 -3.54 5.94 7.20
N ILE A 153 -2.81 5.93 6.08
CA ILE A 153 -1.37 6.21 6.06
C ILE A 153 -1.08 7.62 6.56
N LEU A 154 -1.76 8.63 6.02
CA LEU A 154 -1.55 10.02 6.43
C LEU A 154 -1.84 10.22 7.92
N PHE A 155 -2.96 9.67 8.41
CA PHE A 155 -3.30 9.74 9.83
C PHE A 155 -2.21 9.12 10.71
N CYS A 156 -1.75 7.91 10.36
CA CYS A 156 -0.69 7.22 11.09
C CYS A 156 0.63 8.01 11.04
N ALA A 157 1.04 8.46 9.85
CA ALA A 157 2.27 9.20 9.64
C ALA A 157 2.29 10.52 10.44
N VAL A 158 1.20 11.28 10.42
CA VAL A 158 1.06 12.53 11.19
C VAL A 158 1.14 12.27 12.70
N LYS A 159 0.44 11.24 13.20
CA LYS A 159 0.49 10.90 14.63
C LYS A 159 1.88 10.44 15.07
N ILE A 160 2.56 9.61 14.27
CA ILE A 160 3.95 9.20 14.52
C ILE A 160 4.86 10.44 14.53
N TYR A 161 4.71 11.32 13.53
CA TYR A 161 5.49 12.56 13.43
C TYR A 161 5.38 13.39 14.71
N PHE A 162 4.15 13.71 15.16
CA PHE A 162 3.94 14.49 16.37
C PHE A 162 4.50 13.80 17.62
N LYS A 163 4.29 12.49 17.78
CA LYS A 163 4.81 11.73 18.93
C LYS A 163 6.33 11.79 18.99
N LEU A 164 7.00 11.63 17.86
CA LEU A 164 8.46 11.69 17.77
C LEU A 164 8.97 13.12 18.02
N LYS A 165 8.30 14.15 17.49
CA LYS A 165 8.66 15.56 17.70
C LYS A 165 8.52 15.99 19.16
N CYS A 166 7.43 15.61 19.83
CA CYS A 166 7.23 15.91 21.24
C CYS A 166 8.28 15.24 22.14
N SER A 167 8.68 14.00 21.80
CA SER A 167 9.66 13.25 22.59
C SER A 167 11.08 13.78 22.42
N GLN A 168 11.37 14.46 21.30
CA GLN A 168 12.71 14.92 20.91
C GLN A 168 13.36 15.87 21.93
N ASN A 169 12.57 16.69 22.65
CA ASN A 169 13.08 17.69 23.60
C ASN A 169 13.45 17.09 24.97
N VAL A 170 13.07 15.84 25.25
CA VAL A 170 13.26 15.19 26.56
C VAL A 170 14.34 14.10 26.49
N MET A 171 14.93 13.88 25.30
CA MET A 171 15.77 12.71 25.02
C MET A 171 17.26 13.05 24.96
N SER A 172 18.10 12.06 25.28
CA SER A 172 19.56 12.12 25.10
C SER A 172 19.95 12.34 23.64
N SER A 173 21.10 12.97 23.38
CA SER A 173 21.62 13.27 22.05
C SER A 173 21.68 12.05 21.12
N LYS A 174 22.05 10.85 21.62
CA LYS A 174 22.03 9.62 20.83
C LYS A 174 20.61 9.21 20.39
N THR A 175 19.63 9.37 21.27
CA THR A 175 18.23 9.03 20.96
C THR A 175 17.58 10.08 20.07
N GLN A 176 17.94 11.35 20.26
CA GLN A 176 17.53 12.46 19.39
C GLN A 176 17.98 12.24 17.93
N GLU A 177 19.20 11.72 17.74
CA GLU A 177 19.73 11.39 16.42
C GLU A 177 18.96 10.24 15.76
N LEU A 178 18.69 9.15 16.49
CA LEU A 178 17.87 8.03 16.04
C LEU A 178 16.45 8.49 15.63
N HIS A 179 15.81 9.32 16.45
CA HIS A 179 14.49 9.90 16.15
C HIS A 179 14.50 10.74 14.87
N SER A 180 15.54 11.54 14.65
CA SER A 180 15.67 12.36 13.43
C SER A 180 15.84 11.50 12.18
N GLN A 181 16.58 10.38 12.27
CA GLN A 181 16.70 9.42 11.17
C GLN A 181 15.36 8.76 10.87
N LEU A 182 14.65 8.31 11.91
CA LEU A 182 13.33 7.68 11.77
C LEU A 182 12.31 8.64 11.12
N LEU A 183 12.28 9.91 11.54
CA LEU A 183 11.43 10.95 10.95
C LEU A 183 11.76 11.18 9.47
N LYS A 184 13.05 11.27 9.12
CA LYS A 184 13.48 11.45 7.73
C LYS A 184 13.03 10.27 6.87
N THR A 185 13.29 9.05 7.31
CA THR A 185 12.87 7.83 6.60
C THR A 185 11.35 7.77 6.43
N LEU A 186 10.58 8.16 7.46
CA LEU A 186 9.12 8.16 7.41
C LEU A 186 8.56 9.10 6.32
N ILE A 187 9.16 10.28 6.16
CA ILE A 187 8.77 11.23 5.10
C ILE A 187 9.00 10.60 3.73
N PHE A 188 10.18 10.05 3.47
CA PHE A 188 10.49 9.42 2.18
C PHE A 188 9.64 8.18 1.91
N GLN A 189 9.40 7.33 2.92
CA GLN A 189 8.52 6.17 2.79
C GLN A 189 7.05 6.53 2.57
N THR A 190 6.61 7.72 2.98
CA THR A 190 5.23 8.19 2.70
C THR A 190 5.15 8.82 1.31
N ALA A 191 6.17 9.62 0.94
CA ALA A 191 6.23 10.30 -0.34
C ALA A 191 6.38 9.32 -1.52
N LEU A 192 7.22 8.29 -1.37
CA LEU A 192 7.50 7.37 -2.46
C LEU A 192 6.25 6.60 -2.95
N PRO A 193 5.45 5.91 -2.11
CA PRO A 193 4.23 5.25 -2.58
C PRO A 193 3.19 6.27 -3.08
N PHE A 194 3.14 7.47 -2.51
CA PHE A 194 2.26 8.53 -3.01
C PHE A 194 2.53 8.85 -4.49
N PHE A 195 3.80 9.08 -4.85
CA PHE A 195 4.17 9.42 -6.22
C PHE A 195 4.21 8.22 -7.18
N THR A 196 4.53 7.01 -6.69
CA THR A 196 4.78 5.84 -7.55
C THR A 196 3.61 4.85 -7.64
N MET A 197 2.70 4.86 -6.66
CA MET A 197 1.54 3.95 -6.60
C MET A 197 0.23 4.74 -6.59
N TYR A 198 -0.04 5.55 -5.56
CA TYR A 198 -1.34 6.20 -5.37
C TYR A 198 -1.67 7.18 -6.48
N SER A 199 -0.74 8.10 -6.78
CA SER A 199 -0.92 9.07 -7.86
C SER A 199 -1.02 8.36 -9.21
N VAL A 200 -0.17 7.36 -9.45
CA VAL A 200 -0.12 6.67 -10.74
C VAL A 200 -1.41 5.91 -11.03
N VAL A 201 -1.86 5.08 -10.08
CA VAL A 201 -3.09 4.29 -10.23
C VAL A 201 -4.32 5.21 -10.23
N GLY A 202 -4.36 6.21 -9.34
CA GLY A 202 -5.46 7.16 -9.27
C GLY A 202 -5.60 7.98 -10.56
N THR A 203 -4.49 8.50 -11.10
CA THR A 203 -4.49 9.25 -12.36
C THR A 203 -4.89 8.36 -13.53
N ILE A 204 -4.34 7.15 -13.69
CA ILE A 204 -4.75 6.22 -14.76
C ILE A 204 -6.24 5.93 -14.73
N LEU A 205 -6.81 5.66 -13.57
CA LEU A 205 -8.24 5.35 -13.48
C LEU A 205 -9.13 6.58 -13.72
N SER A 206 -8.61 7.79 -13.48
CA SER A 206 -9.35 9.05 -13.65
C SER A 206 -9.25 9.61 -15.07
N LEU A 207 -8.19 9.30 -15.82
CA LEU A 207 -7.95 9.80 -17.18
C LEU A 207 -9.11 9.53 -18.15
N PRO A 208 -9.72 8.33 -18.18
CA PRO A 208 -10.86 8.04 -19.05
C PRO A 208 -12.12 8.88 -18.74
N ILE A 209 -12.22 9.52 -17.57
CA ILE A 209 -13.34 10.44 -17.25
C ILE A 209 -13.24 11.72 -18.06
N PHE A 210 -12.01 12.22 -18.24
CA PHE A 210 -11.72 13.46 -18.95
C PHE A 210 -11.52 13.25 -20.45
N GLU A 211 -11.68 12.02 -20.94
CA GLU A 211 -11.43 11.61 -22.32
C GLU A 211 -9.98 11.89 -22.78
N ILE A 212 -9.03 11.93 -21.83
CA ILE A 212 -7.60 12.19 -22.10
C ILE A 212 -6.91 10.85 -22.36
N GLY A 213 -6.65 10.53 -23.63
CA GLY A 213 -5.92 9.32 -24.01
C GLY A 213 -4.41 9.48 -23.85
N VAL A 214 -3.80 8.72 -22.94
CA VAL A 214 -2.33 8.69 -22.75
C VAL A 214 -1.65 7.55 -23.53
N GLY A 215 -2.44 6.69 -24.19
CA GLY A 215 -1.95 5.61 -25.04
C GLY A 215 -1.07 4.60 -24.29
N LEU A 216 0.07 4.24 -24.90
CA LEU A 216 1.01 3.24 -24.34
C LEU A 216 1.78 3.72 -23.11
N ILE A 217 1.81 5.02 -22.81
CA ILE A 217 2.50 5.57 -21.63
C ILE A 217 1.87 5.03 -20.34
N ALA A 218 0.60 4.63 -20.37
CA ALA A 218 -0.06 3.92 -19.26
C ALA A 218 0.71 2.65 -18.81
N ASN A 219 1.47 2.01 -19.71
CA ASN A 219 2.34 0.88 -19.34
C ASN A 219 3.51 1.28 -18.43
N LEU A 220 4.11 2.46 -18.64
CA LEU A 220 5.21 2.95 -17.80
C LEU A 220 4.74 3.20 -16.37
N CYS A 221 3.53 3.73 -16.25
CA CYS A 221 2.85 3.92 -14.98
C CYS A 221 2.63 2.58 -14.24
N GLY A 222 2.09 1.56 -14.92
CA GLY A 222 1.97 0.21 -14.34
C GLY A 222 3.32 -0.38 -13.92
N SER A 223 4.36 -0.19 -14.74
CA SER A 223 5.73 -0.63 -14.44
C SER A 223 6.33 0.08 -13.22
N GLY A 224 6.12 1.39 -13.09
CA GLY A 224 6.59 2.17 -11.93
C GLY A 224 6.03 1.66 -10.60
N ALA A 225 4.77 1.23 -10.59
CA ALA A 225 4.16 0.62 -9.42
C ALA A 225 4.79 -0.75 -9.05
N CYS A 226 5.32 -1.49 -10.02
CA CYS A 226 6.06 -2.74 -9.77
C CYS A 226 7.48 -2.52 -9.23
N VAL A 227 8.09 -1.37 -9.49
CA VAL A 227 9.44 -1.03 -9.00
C VAL A 227 9.41 -0.56 -7.54
N TYR A 228 8.25 -0.08 -7.08
CA TYR A 228 8.02 0.41 -5.72
C TYR A 228 8.57 -0.52 -4.60
N PRO A 229 8.25 -1.84 -4.57
CA PRO A 229 8.69 -2.73 -3.48
C PRO A 229 10.21 -2.88 -3.40
N ALA A 230 10.92 -2.66 -4.51
CA ALA A 230 12.38 -2.68 -4.54
C ALA A 230 12.98 -1.35 -4.05
N LEU A 231 12.32 -0.21 -4.31
CA LEU A 231 12.79 1.11 -3.87
C LEU A 231 12.63 1.32 -2.37
N GLU A 232 11.60 0.74 -1.75
CA GLU A 232 11.33 0.88 -0.33
C GLU A 232 12.52 0.47 0.58
N PRO A 233 13.11 -0.75 0.46
CA PRO A 233 14.27 -1.14 1.26
C PRO A 233 15.54 -0.34 0.88
N LEU A 234 15.70 0.08 -0.37
CA LEU A 234 16.82 0.92 -0.81
C LEU A 234 16.82 2.28 -0.09
N ILE A 235 15.66 2.91 0.05
CA ILE A 235 15.52 4.15 0.82
C ILE A 235 15.89 3.93 2.28
N ALA A 236 15.39 2.85 2.89
CA ALA A 236 15.72 2.53 4.27
C ALA A 236 17.24 2.35 4.46
N MET A 237 17.91 1.61 3.57
CA MET A 237 19.36 1.41 3.60
C MET A 237 20.14 2.72 3.40
N TYR A 238 19.64 3.64 2.57
CA TYR A 238 20.31 4.91 2.29
C TYR A 238 20.23 5.93 3.44
N PHE A 239 19.12 5.96 4.19
CA PHE A 239 18.88 6.96 5.24
C PHE A 239 19.26 6.51 6.65
N VAL A 240 19.22 5.21 6.95
CA VAL A 240 19.55 4.69 8.27
C VAL A 240 21.07 4.52 8.42
N LYS A 241 21.69 5.24 9.37
CA LYS A 241 23.16 5.24 9.52
C LYS A 241 23.74 3.86 9.83
N ASP A 242 23.02 3.04 10.61
CA ASP A 242 23.48 1.69 10.97
C ASP A 242 23.63 0.79 9.74
N PHE A 243 22.68 0.87 8.80
CA PHE A 243 22.79 0.17 7.51
C PHE A 243 23.95 0.70 6.68
N LYS A 244 24.13 2.02 6.59
CA LYS A 244 25.26 2.62 5.85
C LYS A 244 26.62 2.24 6.43
N ASN A 245 26.74 2.21 7.76
CA ASN A 245 27.98 1.89 8.45
C ASN A 245 28.33 0.40 8.29
N THR A 246 27.30 -0.47 8.27
CA THR A 246 27.44 -1.89 7.94
C THR A 246 27.87 -2.09 6.49
N LEU A 247 27.22 -1.41 5.53
CA LEU A 247 27.59 -1.47 4.10
C LEU A 247 28.99 -0.92 3.80
N LYS A 248 29.48 0.05 4.60
CA LYS A 248 30.82 0.61 4.49
C LYS A 248 31.88 -0.16 5.31
N CYS A 249 31.54 -1.33 5.86
CA CYS A 249 32.41 -2.15 6.72
C CYS A 249 33.09 -1.37 7.86
N LYS A 250 32.44 -0.33 8.41
CA LYS A 250 32.97 0.47 9.52
C LYS A 250 32.57 -0.07 10.91
N SER A 251 32.35 -1.38 11.04
CA SER A 251 31.79 -1.97 12.25
C SER A 251 32.76 -1.88 13.44
N LYS A 252 32.56 -0.86 14.29
CA LYS A 252 32.43 -1.10 15.74
C LYS A 252 30.94 -1.11 16.04
N VAL A 253 30.31 -2.27 15.90
CA VAL A 253 28.98 -2.50 16.44
C VAL A 253 29.13 -2.67 17.96
N GLU A 254 29.07 -1.55 18.69
CA GLU A 254 28.55 -1.60 20.06
C GLU A 254 27.04 -1.77 19.91
N VAL A 255 26.56 -3.02 19.92
CA VAL A 255 25.17 -3.27 20.30
C VAL A 255 25.06 -2.80 21.74
N ALA A 256 24.68 -1.55 21.94
CA ALA A 256 24.07 -1.13 23.18
C ALA A 256 22.72 -1.84 23.24
N VAL A 257 22.75 -3.12 23.65
CA VAL A 257 21.62 -3.75 24.30
C VAL A 257 21.31 -2.78 25.43
N ALA A 258 20.23 -2.02 25.28
CA ALA A 258 19.68 -1.30 26.39
C ALA A 258 19.48 -2.36 27.47
N ASN A 259 20.33 -2.35 28.49
CA ASN A 259 20.02 -2.99 29.75
C ASN A 259 18.71 -2.34 30.16
N ILE A 260 17.61 -3.01 29.85
CA ILE A 260 16.38 -2.88 30.59
C ILE A 260 16.79 -3.38 31.97
N GLU A 261 17.38 -2.49 32.77
CA GLU A 261 17.39 -2.64 34.20
C GLU A 261 15.92 -2.77 34.57
N MET A 262 15.49 -4.02 34.77
CA MET A 262 14.32 -4.29 35.56
C MET A 262 14.51 -3.49 36.84
N GLN A 263 13.73 -2.41 36.96
CA GLN A 263 13.73 -1.52 38.08
C GLN A 263 13.66 -2.38 39.35
N LYS A 264 14.81 -2.52 40.01
CA LYS A 264 14.91 -3.23 41.29
C LYS A 264 13.95 -2.50 42.23
N PRO A 265 12.98 -3.19 42.86
CA PRO A 265 12.06 -2.52 43.76
C PRO A 265 12.85 -1.83 44.88
N PRO A 266 12.35 -0.71 45.44
CA PRO A 266 13.10 0.09 46.40
C PRO A 266 13.51 -0.78 47.61
N TYR A 267 14.79 -0.72 47.96
CA TYR A 267 15.43 -1.45 49.07
C TYR A 267 14.78 -1.20 50.46
N ASN A 268 13.83 -0.26 50.56
CA ASN A 268 13.14 0.08 51.80
C ASN A 268 11.83 -0.69 52.07
N SER A 269 11.34 -1.54 51.17
CA SER A 269 10.13 -2.36 51.42
C SER A 269 10.41 -3.76 51.98
N LEU A 270 11.64 -4.28 51.82
CA LEU A 270 12.01 -5.60 52.38
C LEU A 270 12.29 -5.55 53.89
N ARG A 271 12.77 -4.43 54.42
CA ARG A 271 13.09 -4.30 55.85
C ARG A 271 11.83 -4.23 56.73
N SER A 272 10.75 -3.61 56.23
CA SER A 272 9.46 -3.52 56.93
C SER A 272 8.74 -4.87 56.99
N SER A 273 8.92 -5.70 55.96
CA SER A 273 8.30 -7.03 55.86
C SER A 273 9.01 -8.08 56.72
N LEU A 274 10.34 -7.99 56.84
CA LEU A 274 11.14 -8.88 57.71
C LEU A 274 10.96 -8.58 59.21
N VAL A 275 10.68 -7.34 59.59
CA VAL A 275 10.39 -6.98 61.01
C VAL A 275 8.98 -7.45 61.43
N LEU A 276 8.02 -7.52 60.51
CA LEU A 276 6.67 -8.01 60.81
C LEU A 276 6.61 -9.55 60.93
N ILE A 277 7.40 -10.30 60.16
CA ILE A 277 7.44 -11.77 60.25
C ILE A 277 8.12 -12.25 61.54
N ASN A 278 9.12 -11.52 62.05
CA ASN A 278 9.82 -11.91 63.28
C ASN A 278 9.07 -11.56 64.57
N LYS A 279 7.91 -10.89 64.47
CA LYS A 279 7.05 -10.52 65.61
C LYS A 279 5.82 -11.42 65.76
N SER A 280 5.61 -12.36 64.84
CA SER A 280 4.52 -13.34 64.86
C SER A 280 4.98 -14.75 65.23
N LEU A 281 6.26 -14.91 65.60
CA LEU A 281 6.91 -16.19 65.92
C LEU A 281 7.55 -16.21 67.33
N THR A 282 7.12 -15.28 68.18
CA THR A 282 7.31 -15.29 69.65
C THR A 282 5.95 -15.10 70.31
#